data_AF-A0A831VKA6-F1
#
_entry.id   AF-A0A831VKA6-F1
#
_cell.length_a   1.000
_cell.length_b   1.000
_cell.length_c   1.000
_cell.angle_alpha   90.00
_cell.angle_beta   90.00
_cell.angle_gamma   90.00
#
_symmetry.space_group_name_H-M   'P 1'
#
loop_
_entity.id
_entity.type
_entity.pdbx_description
1 polymer ?
#
loop_
_entity_poly.entity_id
_entity_poly.type
_entity_poly.pdbx_seq_one_letter_code
_entity_poly.pdbx_strand_id
1 'polypeptide(L)'
;MNPAEPSNTDILSSRDSFRMIRPEEYDEFGINPADIPLGTFPALKHPSQLPSTYGGNAYGFGIFESLDRLNTREIAFIQSLSFENPDEIRTHYKNLNELYRKTGILIRFSSKGKPYYLVPHHLVTSSLSHIQSKLNEIEKVITFHKKKYLKEHYDIGLLAQQDDFIVRELSLRFKEHRFFIFDTLESLASLQHPLDLVILTRDFYAFILDEMGASFPEKVPSRTRLRKYATHMLWKVYNLLAPEGELLVLATRYSPKT
;
A
#
# COMPACT_ATOMS: atom_id res chain seq x y z
N MET A 1 -4.70 25.10 16.42
CA MET A 1 -4.20 23.99 17.26
C MET A 1 -2.97 23.42 16.56
N ASN A 2 -1.81 23.40 17.23
CA ASN A 2 -0.62 22.75 16.69
C ASN A 2 -0.93 21.26 16.46
N PRO A 3 -0.53 20.66 15.33
CA PRO A 3 -0.57 19.21 15.20
C PRO A 3 0.36 18.64 16.27
N ALA A 4 -0.20 17.88 17.22
CA ALA A 4 0.59 17.22 18.24
C ALA A 4 1.62 16.30 17.54
N GLU A 5 2.88 16.39 17.94
CA GLU A 5 3.89 15.45 17.46
C GLU A 5 3.44 14.02 17.78
N PRO A 6 3.56 13.07 16.82
CA PRO A 6 3.15 11.70 17.05
C PRO A 6 3.93 11.11 18.23
N SER A 7 3.22 10.45 19.14
CA SER A 7 3.84 9.89 20.34
C SER A 7 4.79 8.73 19.97
N ASN A 8 5.83 8.48 20.78
CA ASN A 8 6.75 7.36 20.54
C ASN A 8 6.02 6.00 20.43
N THR A 9 4.88 5.85 21.10
CA THR A 9 4.03 4.67 21.05
C THR A 9 3.39 4.49 19.66
N ASP A 10 2.99 5.58 19.01
CA ASP A 10 2.43 5.57 17.65
C ASP A 10 3.50 5.21 16.61
N ILE A 11 4.73 5.68 16.84
CA ILE A 11 5.90 5.37 15.97
C ILE A 11 6.31 3.89 16.10
N LEU A 12 6.23 3.30 17.30
CA LEU A 12 6.49 1.88 17.49
C LEU A 12 5.38 0.98 16.92
N SER A 13 4.11 1.30 17.19
CA SER A 13 2.95 0.57 16.64
C SER A 13 2.94 0.56 15.09
N SER A 14 3.38 1.66 14.48
CA SER A 14 3.48 1.78 13.02
C SER A 14 4.68 1.07 12.42
N ARG A 15 5.85 1.05 13.09
CA ARG A 15 6.97 0.18 12.69
C ARG A 15 6.61 -1.30 12.76
N ASP A 16 5.86 -1.71 13.78
CA ASP A 16 5.32 -3.08 13.88
C ASP A 16 4.31 -3.38 12.75
N SER A 17 3.61 -2.37 12.22
CA SER A 17 2.68 -2.54 11.08
C SER A 17 3.40 -2.84 9.76
N PHE A 18 4.61 -2.31 9.59
CA PHE A 18 5.52 -2.73 8.52
C PHE A 18 6.21 -4.06 8.80
N ARG A 19 5.92 -4.70 9.94
CA ARG A 19 6.63 -5.89 10.44
C ARG A 19 8.13 -5.64 10.43
N MET A 20 8.55 -4.61 11.18
CA MET A 20 9.96 -4.29 11.39
C MET A 20 10.69 -5.55 11.86
N ILE A 21 11.82 -5.84 11.21
CA ILE A 21 12.75 -6.86 11.68
C ILE A 21 13.56 -6.18 12.79
N ARG A 22 13.50 -6.73 14.00
CA ARG A 22 14.19 -6.15 15.14
C ARG A 22 15.68 -6.57 15.13
N PRO A 23 16.58 -5.78 15.76
CA PRO A 23 18.00 -6.11 15.81
C PRO A 23 18.29 -7.52 16.33
N GLU A 24 17.46 -8.03 17.24
CA GLU A 24 17.60 -9.39 17.80
C GLU A 24 17.33 -10.49 16.76
N GLU A 25 16.61 -10.16 15.68
CA GLU A 25 16.26 -11.09 14.59
C GLU A 25 17.28 -11.02 13.43
N TYR A 26 18.22 -10.06 13.45
CA TYR A 26 19.12 -9.84 12.30
C TYR A 26 19.96 -11.07 11.96
N ASP A 27 20.48 -11.77 12.97
CA ASP A 27 21.27 -12.97 12.76
C ASP A 27 20.45 -14.07 12.06
N GLU A 28 19.17 -14.20 12.41
CA GLU A 28 18.26 -15.18 11.80
C GLU A 28 18.01 -14.88 10.31
N PHE A 29 17.93 -13.60 9.95
CA PHE A 29 17.74 -13.16 8.57
C PHE A 29 19.06 -12.94 7.81
N GLY A 30 20.21 -13.11 8.46
CA GLY A 30 21.53 -12.84 7.88
C GLY A 30 21.73 -11.36 7.51
N ILE A 31 21.14 -10.45 8.28
CA ILE A 31 21.24 -9.00 8.10
C ILE A 31 22.47 -8.49 8.84
N ASN A 32 23.33 -7.77 8.13
CA ASN A 32 24.44 -7.05 8.74
C ASN A 32 24.01 -5.61 9.07
N PRO A 33 24.06 -5.17 10.34
CA PRO A 33 23.69 -3.80 10.71
C PRO A 33 24.42 -2.71 9.92
N ALA A 34 25.68 -2.95 9.52
CA ALA A 34 26.47 -1.98 8.77
C ALA A 34 25.96 -1.76 7.34
N ASP A 35 25.16 -2.69 6.82
CA ASP A 35 24.57 -2.61 5.48
C ASP A 35 23.21 -1.87 5.47
N ILE A 36 22.73 -1.43 6.64
CA ILE A 36 21.50 -0.67 6.80
C ILE A 36 21.83 0.83 6.64
N PRO A 37 21.33 1.51 5.59
CA PRO A 37 21.56 2.94 5.42
C PRO A 37 20.99 3.74 6.59
N LEU A 38 21.75 4.75 7.03
CA LEU A 38 21.29 5.68 8.06
C LEU A 38 19.94 6.29 7.67
N GLY A 39 19.03 6.35 8.64
CA GLY A 39 17.68 6.86 8.41
C GLY A 39 16.71 5.83 7.85
N THR A 40 17.08 4.54 7.74
CA THR A 40 16.18 3.44 7.34
C THR A 40 16.13 2.33 8.40
N PHE A 41 15.11 1.48 8.32
CA PHE A 41 15.00 0.25 9.11
C PHE A 41 14.55 -0.93 8.25
N PRO A 42 15.02 -2.16 8.54
CA PRO A 42 14.59 -3.35 7.83
C PRO A 42 13.19 -3.79 8.26
N ALA A 43 12.37 -4.18 7.29
CA ALA A 43 10.97 -4.57 7.51
C ALA A 43 10.53 -5.63 6.50
N LEU A 44 9.54 -6.45 6.87
CA LEU A 44 8.97 -7.48 5.99
C LEU A 44 7.83 -6.94 5.09
N LYS A 45 7.28 -5.77 5.43
CA LYS A 45 6.34 -5.02 4.59
C LYS A 45 6.91 -3.63 4.30
N HIS A 46 6.46 -3.03 3.20
CA HIS A 46 6.84 -1.69 2.79
C HIS A 46 5.58 -0.88 2.42
N PRO A 47 5.63 0.47 2.42
CA PRO A 47 4.54 1.28 1.91
C PRO A 47 4.34 1.03 0.41
N SER A 48 3.08 1.06 -0.05
CA SER A 48 2.70 0.73 -1.43
C SER A 48 3.23 1.71 -2.48
N GLN A 49 3.52 2.96 -2.10
CA GLN A 49 4.11 3.96 -2.99
C GLN A 49 5.25 4.71 -2.29
N LEU A 50 6.48 4.52 -2.79
CA LEU A 50 7.60 5.39 -2.49
C LEU A 50 8.21 5.86 -3.80
N PRO A 51 8.20 7.16 -4.14
CA PRO A 51 8.91 7.63 -5.33
C PRO A 51 10.41 7.27 -5.23
N SER A 52 10.90 6.53 -6.22
CA SER A 52 12.33 6.26 -6.40
C SER A 52 13.08 7.57 -6.67
N THR A 53 14.36 7.63 -6.28
CA THR A 53 15.27 8.74 -6.60
C THR A 53 15.38 8.99 -8.12
N TYR A 54 14.98 8.01 -8.92
CA TYR A 54 15.10 8.01 -10.38
C TYR A 54 13.73 8.04 -11.10
N GLY A 55 12.63 8.26 -10.38
CA GLY A 55 11.26 8.15 -10.90
C GLY A 55 10.73 6.71 -10.81
N GLY A 56 9.41 6.54 -10.68
CA GLY A 56 8.79 5.23 -10.43
C GLY A 56 8.70 4.87 -8.94
N ASN A 57 8.48 3.59 -8.62
CA ASN A 57 8.36 3.10 -7.24
C ASN A 57 9.73 2.58 -6.75
N ALA A 58 10.20 3.04 -5.58
CA ALA A 58 11.46 2.60 -4.95
C ALA A 58 11.43 1.12 -4.55
N TYR A 59 10.23 0.52 -4.51
CA TYR A 59 9.99 -0.91 -4.36
C TYR A 59 9.43 -1.56 -5.64
N GLY A 60 9.56 -0.89 -6.80
CA GLY A 60 9.07 -1.31 -8.13
C GLY A 60 9.94 -2.37 -8.81
N PHE A 61 10.11 -2.34 -10.14
CA PHE A 61 10.87 -3.35 -10.91
C PHE A 61 12.38 -3.35 -10.60
N GLY A 62 12.83 -2.59 -9.60
CA GLY A 62 14.07 -2.78 -8.89
C GLY A 62 15.27 -2.71 -9.84
N ILE A 63 16.11 -3.75 -9.81
CA ILE A 63 17.39 -3.73 -10.50
C ILE A 63 17.27 -3.73 -12.02
N PHE A 64 16.12 -4.15 -12.55
CA PHE A 64 15.81 -4.11 -13.98
C PHE A 64 15.61 -2.67 -14.49
N GLU A 65 15.24 -1.73 -13.61
CA GLU A 65 15.14 -0.29 -13.92
C GLU A 65 16.51 0.42 -13.85
N SER A 66 17.57 -0.29 -13.49
CA SER A 66 18.92 0.28 -13.29
C SER A 66 20.02 -0.56 -13.95
N LEU A 67 19.69 -1.40 -14.93
CA LEU A 67 20.64 -2.27 -15.64
C LEU A 67 21.75 -1.48 -16.34
N ASP A 68 21.42 -0.30 -16.83
CA ASP A 68 22.30 0.69 -17.45
C ASP A 68 23.41 1.22 -16.50
N ARG A 69 23.34 0.91 -15.20
CA ARG A 69 24.36 1.27 -14.19
C ARG A 69 25.23 0.10 -13.77
N LEU A 70 25.00 -1.07 -14.33
CA LEU A 70 25.72 -2.28 -14.02
C LEU A 70 26.74 -2.56 -15.12
N ASN A 71 27.88 -3.12 -14.73
CA ASN A 71 28.83 -3.62 -15.71
C ASN A 71 28.33 -4.94 -16.33
N THR A 72 28.93 -5.36 -17.45
CA THR A 72 28.52 -6.57 -18.18
C THR A 72 28.52 -7.84 -17.32
N ARG A 73 29.43 -7.94 -16.33
CA ARG A 73 29.49 -9.09 -15.42
C ARG A 73 28.35 -9.08 -14.41
N GLU A 74 28.02 -7.91 -13.88
CA GLU A 74 26.88 -7.68 -12.97
C GLU A 74 25.54 -7.95 -13.68
N ILE A 75 25.40 -7.53 -14.93
CA ILE A 75 24.22 -7.82 -15.76
C ILE A 75 24.10 -9.33 -16.01
N ALA A 76 25.17 -9.99 -16.43
CA ALA A 76 25.17 -11.44 -16.67
C ALA A 76 24.82 -12.22 -15.39
N PHE A 77 25.33 -11.77 -14.24
CA PHE A 77 24.99 -12.35 -12.94
C PHE A 77 23.49 -12.24 -12.63
N ILE A 78 22.88 -11.06 -12.76
CA ILE A 78 21.42 -10.91 -12.54
C ILE A 78 20.62 -11.77 -13.50
N GLN A 79 20.99 -11.77 -14.78
CA GLN A 79 20.27 -12.53 -15.81
C GLN A 79 20.40 -14.04 -15.62
N SER A 80 21.45 -14.50 -14.94
CA SER A 80 21.62 -15.92 -14.62
C SER A 80 20.76 -16.40 -13.46
N LEU A 81 20.23 -15.49 -12.63
CA LEU A 81 19.45 -15.83 -11.44
C LEU A 81 17.96 -15.93 -11.75
N SER A 82 17.31 -17.00 -11.27
CA SER A 82 15.85 -17.05 -11.20
C SER A 82 15.34 -16.42 -9.91
N PHE A 83 14.69 -15.25 -10.02
CA PHE A 83 14.07 -14.57 -8.87
C PHE A 83 12.81 -15.28 -8.36
N GLU A 84 12.31 -16.27 -9.10
CA GLU A 84 11.19 -17.14 -8.70
C GLU A 84 11.66 -18.33 -7.83
N ASN A 85 12.97 -18.57 -7.74
CA ASN A 85 13.55 -19.66 -6.98
C ASN A 85 14.25 -19.17 -5.70
N PRO A 86 13.63 -19.31 -4.51
CA PRO A 86 14.20 -18.84 -3.25
C PRO A 86 15.53 -19.51 -2.87
N ASP A 87 15.78 -20.75 -3.30
CA ASP A 87 17.02 -21.46 -2.98
C ASP A 87 18.23 -20.90 -3.74
N GLU A 88 18.00 -20.46 -4.97
CA GLU A 88 19.00 -19.80 -5.79
C GLU A 88 19.34 -18.41 -5.23
N ILE A 89 18.30 -17.63 -4.88
CA ILE A 89 18.46 -16.35 -4.18
C ILE A 89 19.22 -16.55 -2.87
N ARG A 90 18.85 -17.55 -2.06
CA ARG A 90 19.50 -17.88 -0.79
C ARG A 90 20.99 -18.15 -0.97
N THR A 91 21.39 -18.81 -2.06
CA THR A 91 22.80 -19.13 -2.33
C THR A 91 23.60 -17.86 -2.67
N HIS A 92 22.95 -16.87 -3.28
CA HIS A 92 23.60 -15.67 -3.82
C HIS A 92 23.21 -14.35 -3.12
N TYR A 93 22.47 -14.41 -2.01
CA TYR A 93 21.84 -13.23 -1.39
C TYR A 93 22.82 -12.12 -1.01
N LYS A 94 24.04 -12.46 -0.59
CA LYS A 94 25.09 -11.48 -0.24
C LYS A 94 25.50 -10.66 -1.46
N ASN A 95 25.86 -11.34 -2.56
CA ASN A 95 26.26 -10.70 -3.81
C ASN A 95 25.12 -9.86 -4.38
N LEU A 96 23.89 -10.36 -4.30
CA LEU A 96 22.69 -9.64 -4.73
C LEU A 96 22.46 -8.38 -3.89
N ASN A 97 22.61 -8.46 -2.56
CA ASN A 97 22.48 -7.32 -1.66
C ASN A 97 23.57 -6.27 -1.87
N GLU A 98 24.81 -6.66 -2.16
CA GLU A 98 25.88 -5.72 -2.51
C GLU A 98 25.54 -4.94 -3.78
N LEU A 99 24.97 -5.63 -4.76
CA LEU A 99 24.57 -5.01 -6.02
C LEU A 99 23.41 -4.04 -5.81
N TYR A 100 22.39 -4.43 -5.05
CA TYR A 100 21.26 -3.57 -4.69
C TYR A 100 21.69 -2.38 -3.83
N ARG A 101 22.72 -2.56 -2.99
CA ARG A 101 23.37 -1.47 -2.23
C ARG A 101 24.05 -0.48 -3.18
N LYS A 102 24.81 -0.97 -4.15
CA LYS A 102 25.49 -0.13 -5.16
C LYS A 102 24.53 0.69 -6.01
N THR A 103 23.37 0.12 -6.36
CA THR A 103 22.36 0.79 -7.20
C THR A 103 21.38 1.66 -6.42
N GLY A 104 21.44 1.66 -5.08
CA GLY A 104 20.56 2.46 -4.22
C GLY A 104 19.14 1.90 -4.09
N ILE A 105 18.92 0.64 -4.48
CA ILE A 105 17.61 -0.03 -4.35
C ILE A 105 17.36 -0.33 -2.88
N LEU A 106 16.12 -0.21 -2.42
CA LEU A 106 15.73 -0.40 -1.00
C LEU A 106 15.22 -1.81 -0.68
N ILE A 107 15.30 -2.72 -1.64
CA ILE A 107 14.99 -4.15 -1.48
C ILE A 107 16.28 -4.89 -1.12
N ARG A 108 16.20 -5.87 -0.23
CA ARG A 108 17.28 -6.78 0.13
C ARG A 108 16.74 -8.19 0.26
N PHE A 109 17.62 -9.18 0.28
CA PHE A 109 17.28 -10.58 0.47
C PHE A 109 17.92 -11.12 1.74
N SER A 110 17.15 -11.90 2.48
CA SER A 110 17.61 -12.59 3.68
C SER A 110 18.39 -13.87 3.34
N SER A 111 19.09 -14.41 4.33
CA SER A 111 19.69 -15.76 4.30
C SER A 111 18.68 -16.89 4.00
N LYS A 112 17.37 -16.60 4.05
CA LYS A 112 16.28 -17.52 3.71
C LYS A 112 15.81 -17.38 2.25
N GLY A 113 16.46 -16.53 1.46
CA GLY A 113 16.06 -16.26 0.07
C GLY A 113 14.80 -15.38 -0.05
N LYS A 114 14.27 -14.86 1.06
CA LYS A 114 13.08 -14.00 1.07
C LYS A 114 13.46 -12.52 1.06
N PRO A 115 12.72 -11.66 0.33
CA PRO A 115 12.98 -10.24 0.34
C PRO A 115 12.61 -9.59 1.68
N TYR A 116 13.33 -8.53 2.04
CA TYR A 116 12.99 -7.56 3.06
C TYR A 116 13.30 -6.15 2.54
N TYR A 117 12.76 -5.14 3.22
CA TYR A 117 12.71 -3.77 2.72
C TYR A 117 13.38 -2.82 3.69
N LEU A 118 14.20 -1.91 3.17
CA LEU A 118 14.82 -0.83 3.92
C LEU A 118 13.90 0.39 3.86
N VAL A 119 13.10 0.58 4.91
CA VAL A 119 12.08 1.62 4.96
C VAL A 119 12.66 2.89 5.61
N PRO A 120 12.67 4.04 4.91
CA PRO A 120 13.10 5.30 5.52
C PRO A 120 12.21 5.74 6.70
N HIS A 121 12.83 6.12 7.82
CA HIS A 121 12.15 6.57 9.03
C HIS A 121 11.21 7.75 8.80
N HIS A 122 11.62 8.71 7.97
CA HIS A 122 10.82 9.90 7.69
C HIS A 122 9.52 9.61 6.91
N LEU A 123 9.48 8.49 6.17
CA LEU A 123 8.27 8.05 5.49
C LEU A 123 7.26 7.48 6.46
N VAL A 124 7.70 6.85 7.55
CA VAL A 124 6.78 6.42 8.61
C VAL A 124 6.07 7.65 9.16
N THR A 125 6.79 8.73 9.47
CA THR A 125 6.19 9.95 10.03
C THR A 125 5.29 10.70 9.04
N SER A 126 5.70 10.86 7.78
CA SER A 126 4.86 11.54 6.78
C SER A 126 3.65 10.71 6.34
N SER A 127 3.83 9.40 6.10
CA SER A 127 2.72 8.49 5.85
C SER A 127 1.77 8.42 7.04
N LEU A 128 2.27 8.45 8.28
CA LEU A 128 1.42 8.51 9.48
C LEU A 128 0.58 9.76 9.53
N SER A 129 1.15 10.95 9.30
CA SER A 129 0.36 12.19 9.27
C SER A 129 -0.73 12.15 8.20
N HIS A 130 -0.42 11.60 7.02
CA HIS A 130 -1.42 11.42 5.96
C HIS A 130 -2.50 10.39 6.33
N ILE A 131 -2.11 9.26 6.93
CA ILE A 131 -3.01 8.21 7.41
C ILE A 131 -3.91 8.75 8.53
N GLN A 132 -3.35 9.44 9.53
CA GLN A 132 -4.10 10.07 10.61
C GLN A 132 -5.07 11.13 10.09
N SER A 133 -4.65 11.94 9.10
CA SER A 133 -5.55 12.89 8.46
C SER A 133 -6.72 12.19 7.78
N LYS A 134 -6.46 11.12 7.00
CA LYS A 134 -7.53 10.32 6.36
C LYS A 134 -8.45 9.66 7.39
N LEU A 135 -7.90 9.09 8.45
CA LEU A 135 -8.68 8.50 9.55
C LEU A 135 -9.61 9.54 10.19
N ASN A 136 -9.10 10.74 10.46
CA ASN A 136 -9.90 11.83 11.03
C ASN A 136 -11.00 12.30 10.07
N GLU A 137 -10.77 12.30 8.75
CA GLU A 137 -11.80 12.61 7.76
C GLU A 137 -12.89 11.54 7.70
N ILE A 138 -12.50 10.26 7.68
CA ILE A 138 -13.43 9.13 7.69
C ILE A 138 -14.26 9.13 8.98
N GLU A 139 -13.64 9.38 10.13
CA GLU A 139 -14.34 9.46 11.42
C GLU A 139 -15.38 10.58 11.44
N LYS A 140 -15.05 11.76 10.91
CA LYS A 140 -16.02 12.86 10.79
C LYS A 140 -17.23 12.46 9.96
N VAL A 141 -16.98 11.77 8.85
CA VAL A 141 -18.00 11.25 7.95
C VAL A 141 -18.92 10.26 8.67
N ILE A 142 -18.36 9.23 9.31
CA ILE A 142 -19.13 8.21 10.03
C ILE A 142 -19.93 8.86 11.17
N THR A 143 -19.31 9.77 11.93
CA THR A 143 -19.97 10.48 13.02
C THR A 143 -21.12 11.36 12.53
N PHE A 144 -20.95 12.03 11.39
CA PHE A 144 -22.00 12.85 10.79
C PHE A 144 -23.18 11.98 10.34
N HIS A 145 -22.90 10.88 9.65
CA HIS A 145 -23.92 9.92 9.22
C HIS A 145 -24.68 9.33 10.42
N LYS A 146 -23.96 8.96 11.50
CA LYS A 146 -24.54 8.49 12.76
C LYS A 146 -25.51 9.49 13.38
N LYS A 147 -25.13 10.77 13.41
CA LYS A 147 -26.01 11.85 13.92
C LYS A 147 -27.25 12.06 13.06
N LYS A 148 -27.15 11.83 11.76
CA LYS A 148 -28.25 12.05 10.80
C LYS A 148 -29.30 10.95 10.86
N TYR A 149 -28.88 9.69 10.98
CA TYR A 149 -29.79 8.53 10.87
C TYR A 149 -30.00 7.77 12.18
N LEU A 150 -29.21 8.04 13.23
CA LEU A 150 -29.39 7.54 14.61
C LEU A 150 -29.56 6.01 14.73
N LYS A 151 -28.88 5.22 13.89
CA LYS A 151 -28.82 3.76 14.03
C LYS A 151 -27.68 3.37 14.98
N GLU A 152 -27.85 2.24 15.66
CA GLU A 152 -26.83 1.70 16.56
C GLU A 152 -25.65 1.08 15.79
N HIS A 153 -25.94 0.43 14.65
CA HIS A 153 -24.98 -0.28 13.83
C HIS A 153 -25.14 0.14 12.36
N TYR A 154 -24.02 0.23 11.65
CA TYR A 154 -23.97 0.55 10.22
C TYR A 154 -23.11 -0.46 9.48
N ASP A 155 -23.57 -0.87 8.30
CA ASP A 155 -22.80 -1.67 7.35
C ASP A 155 -22.07 -0.71 6.39
N ILE A 156 -20.73 -0.63 6.52
CA ILE A 156 -19.90 0.38 5.86
C ILE A 156 -18.98 -0.28 4.83
N GLY A 157 -19.16 0.06 3.54
CA GLY A 157 -18.24 -0.32 2.47
C GLY A 157 -17.03 0.61 2.40
N LEU A 158 -15.84 0.05 2.24
CA LEU A 158 -14.59 0.82 2.13
C LEU A 158 -13.77 0.37 0.91
N LEU A 159 -13.55 1.29 -0.03
CA LEU A 159 -12.55 1.08 -1.09
C LEU A 159 -11.17 1.37 -0.52
N ALA A 160 -10.47 0.32 -0.10
CA ALA A 160 -9.13 0.34 0.48
C ALA A 160 -8.46 -1.02 0.20
N GLN A 161 -7.12 -1.08 0.21
CA GLN A 161 -6.43 -2.38 0.15
C GLN A 161 -6.71 -3.18 1.44
N GLN A 162 -6.87 -4.51 1.35
CA GLN A 162 -7.15 -5.34 2.53
C GLN A 162 -6.12 -5.21 3.66
N ASP A 163 -4.86 -4.92 3.30
CA ASP A 163 -3.74 -4.71 4.23
C ASP A 163 -3.54 -3.24 4.65
N ASP A 164 -4.47 -2.33 4.33
CA ASP A 164 -4.35 -0.91 4.66
C ASP A 164 -4.52 -0.68 6.18
N PHE A 165 -3.58 0.05 6.78
CA PHE A 165 -3.61 0.43 8.19
C PHE A 165 -4.90 1.19 8.56
N ILE A 166 -5.46 1.95 7.62
CA ILE A 166 -6.72 2.68 7.80
C ILE A 166 -7.86 1.73 8.19
N VAL A 167 -7.95 0.58 7.51
CA VAL A 167 -9.00 -0.42 7.76
C VAL A 167 -8.93 -0.95 9.19
N ARG A 168 -7.73 -1.31 9.63
CA ARG A 168 -7.51 -1.90 10.96
C ARG A 168 -7.87 -0.92 12.06
N GLU A 169 -7.40 0.33 11.94
CA GLU A 169 -7.68 1.37 12.93
C GLU A 169 -9.18 1.73 12.99
N LEU A 170 -9.85 1.83 11.83
CA LEU A 170 -11.29 2.08 11.80
C LEU A 170 -12.08 0.96 12.48
N SER A 171 -11.72 -0.29 12.21
CA SER A 171 -12.36 -1.46 12.82
C SER A 171 -12.16 -1.51 14.34
N LEU A 172 -11.01 -1.03 14.83
CA LEU A 172 -10.73 -0.93 16.27
C LEU A 172 -11.49 0.22 16.94
N ARG A 173 -11.64 1.35 16.24
CA ARG A 173 -12.30 2.57 16.75
C ARG A 173 -13.82 2.47 16.72
N PHE A 174 -14.39 1.84 15.70
CA PHE A 174 -15.84 1.70 15.49
C PHE A 174 -16.27 0.24 15.58
N LYS A 175 -16.15 -0.35 16.77
CA LYS A 175 -16.46 -1.76 17.01
C LYS A 175 -17.95 -2.09 16.85
N GLU A 176 -18.80 -1.09 16.94
CA GLU A 176 -20.23 -1.19 16.72
C GLU A 176 -20.62 -1.22 15.22
N HIS A 177 -19.67 -1.04 14.30
CA HIS A 177 -19.94 -1.00 12.87
C HIS A 177 -19.24 -2.15 12.15
N ARG A 178 -19.82 -2.59 11.05
CA ARG A 178 -19.25 -3.65 10.23
C ARG A 178 -18.64 -3.04 8.99
N PHE A 179 -17.33 -3.26 8.81
CA PHE A 179 -16.61 -2.80 7.63
C PHE A 179 -16.54 -3.91 6.57
N PHE A 180 -16.91 -3.58 5.35
CA PHE A 180 -16.80 -4.41 4.17
C PHE A 180 -15.75 -3.81 3.24
N ILE A 181 -14.57 -4.43 3.20
CA ILE A 181 -13.46 -3.95 2.37
C ILE A 181 -13.63 -4.52 0.97
N PHE A 182 -13.49 -3.68 -0.04
CA PHE A 182 -13.38 -4.13 -1.41
C PHE A 182 -12.20 -3.42 -2.08
N ASP A 183 -11.36 -4.20 -2.74
CA ASP A 183 -10.15 -3.77 -3.43
C ASP A 183 -10.06 -4.30 -4.86
N THR A 184 -11.11 -4.97 -5.33
CA THR A 184 -11.28 -5.54 -6.69
C THR A 184 -12.75 -5.45 -7.13
N LEU A 185 -13.02 -5.68 -8.41
CA LEU A 185 -14.37 -5.81 -8.95
C LEU A 185 -15.12 -7.01 -8.38
N GLU A 186 -14.39 -8.09 -8.14
CA GLU A 186 -14.91 -9.34 -7.63
C GLU A 186 -15.33 -9.19 -6.16
N SER A 187 -14.49 -8.54 -5.34
CA SER A 187 -14.85 -8.23 -3.95
C SER A 187 -16.06 -7.31 -3.88
N LEU A 188 -16.14 -6.27 -4.72
CA LEU A 188 -17.34 -5.43 -4.81
C LEU A 188 -18.58 -6.23 -5.24
N ALA A 189 -18.45 -7.11 -6.23
CA ALA A 189 -19.56 -7.92 -6.72
C ALA A 189 -20.01 -9.00 -5.72
N SER A 190 -19.12 -9.45 -4.84
CA SER A 190 -19.41 -10.42 -3.79
C SER A 190 -20.21 -9.82 -2.61
N LEU A 191 -20.33 -8.50 -2.53
CA LEU A 191 -21.13 -7.83 -1.52
C LEU A 191 -22.61 -8.05 -1.83
N GLN A 192 -23.27 -8.84 -0.99
CA GLN A 192 -24.70 -9.18 -1.14
C GLN A 192 -25.60 -8.39 -0.19
N HIS A 193 -25.03 -7.57 0.69
CA HIS A 193 -25.76 -6.83 1.70
C HIS A 193 -25.86 -5.34 1.34
N PRO A 194 -27.01 -4.70 1.57
CA PRO A 194 -27.15 -3.27 1.39
C PRO A 194 -26.27 -2.54 2.41
N LEU A 195 -25.51 -1.55 1.95
CA LEU A 195 -24.58 -0.76 2.74
C LEU A 195 -25.24 0.56 3.14
N ASP A 196 -25.12 0.94 4.41
CA ASP A 196 -25.57 2.25 4.89
C ASP A 196 -24.62 3.36 4.46
N LEU A 197 -23.34 3.03 4.23
CA LEU A 197 -22.34 4.01 3.84
C LEU A 197 -21.26 3.37 2.98
N VAL A 198 -20.85 4.02 1.90
CA VAL A 198 -19.68 3.63 1.12
C VAL A 198 -18.68 4.78 1.09
N ILE A 199 -17.43 4.49 1.44
CA ILE A 199 -16.34 5.47 1.51
C ILE A 199 -15.25 5.10 0.50
N LEU A 200 -14.98 6.00 -0.44
CA LEU A 200 -13.91 5.85 -1.42
C LEU A 200 -12.67 6.60 -0.95
N THR A 201 -11.66 5.87 -0.46
CA THR A 201 -10.43 6.47 0.12
C THR A 201 -9.25 6.54 -0.87
N ARG A 202 -9.39 5.89 -2.02
CA ARG A 202 -8.42 5.84 -3.12
C ARG A 202 -9.00 6.51 -4.36
N ASP A 203 -8.14 7.06 -5.21
CA ASP A 203 -8.55 7.60 -6.52
C ASP A 203 -9.24 6.49 -7.32
N PHE A 204 -10.52 6.73 -7.60
CA PHE A 204 -11.38 5.76 -8.25
C PHE A 204 -10.92 5.42 -9.66
N TYR A 205 -10.32 6.37 -10.38
CA TYR A 205 -9.76 6.12 -11.71
C TYR A 205 -8.45 5.33 -11.62
N ALA A 206 -7.60 5.63 -10.63
CA ALA A 206 -6.39 4.84 -10.40
C ALA A 206 -6.72 3.39 -10.06
N PHE A 207 -7.71 3.17 -9.18
CA PHE A 207 -8.24 1.84 -8.88
C PHE A 207 -8.71 1.09 -10.14
N ILE A 208 -9.49 1.74 -11.00
CA ILE A 208 -9.95 1.13 -12.26
C ILE A 208 -8.78 0.79 -13.19
N LEU A 209 -7.76 1.65 -13.24
CA LEU A 209 -6.55 1.42 -14.04
C LEU A 209 -5.74 0.23 -13.51
N ASP A 210 -5.57 0.11 -12.20
CA ASP A 210 -4.89 -1.03 -11.56
C ASP A 210 -5.60 -2.34 -11.94
N GLU A 211 -6.94 -2.38 -11.82
CA GLU A 211 -7.74 -3.56 -12.15
C GLU A 211 -7.71 -3.90 -13.65
N MET A 212 -7.80 -2.88 -14.51
CA MET A 212 -7.69 -3.06 -15.95
C MET A 212 -6.29 -3.48 -16.37
N GLY A 213 -5.24 -2.98 -15.73
CA GLY A 213 -3.86 -3.35 -16.00
C GLY A 213 -3.57 -4.80 -15.63
N ALA A 214 -4.12 -5.27 -14.50
CA ALA A 214 -4.08 -6.68 -14.12
C ALA A 214 -4.82 -7.58 -15.12
N SER A 215 -5.94 -7.10 -15.68
CA SER A 215 -6.78 -7.88 -16.60
C SER A 215 -6.36 -7.76 -18.09
N PHE A 216 -5.72 -6.65 -18.48
CA PHE A 216 -5.40 -6.29 -19.88
C PHE A 216 -4.06 -5.54 -19.95
N PRO A 217 -2.92 -6.24 -19.78
CA PRO A 217 -1.60 -5.61 -19.66
C PRO A 217 -1.12 -4.86 -20.92
N GLU A 218 -1.72 -5.12 -22.09
CA GLU A 218 -1.18 -4.64 -23.37
C GLU A 218 -1.68 -3.27 -23.85
N LYS A 219 -2.72 -2.67 -23.24
CA LYS A 219 -3.27 -1.37 -23.72
C LYS A 219 -3.79 -0.47 -22.61
N VAL A 220 -3.19 0.71 -22.49
CA VAL A 220 -3.75 1.81 -21.68
C VAL A 220 -5.14 2.16 -22.22
N PRO A 221 -6.20 2.11 -21.40
CA PRO A 221 -7.57 2.37 -21.86
C PRO A 221 -7.74 3.82 -22.30
N SER A 222 -8.49 4.05 -23.38
CA SER A 222 -8.84 5.41 -23.79
C SER A 222 -9.66 6.11 -22.71
N ARG A 223 -9.58 7.46 -22.63
CA ARG A 223 -10.35 8.27 -21.66
C ARG A 223 -11.85 7.97 -21.70
N THR A 224 -12.40 7.71 -22.88
CA THR A 224 -13.81 7.36 -23.07
C THR A 224 -14.15 5.99 -22.48
N ARG A 225 -13.26 5.00 -22.64
CA ARG A 225 -13.43 3.66 -22.06
C ARG A 225 -13.32 3.71 -20.54
N LEU A 226 -12.33 4.43 -20.02
CA LEU A 226 -12.15 4.66 -18.58
C LEU A 226 -13.40 5.27 -17.93
N ARG A 227 -14.00 6.30 -18.56
CA ARG A 227 -15.26 6.89 -18.08
C ARG A 227 -16.42 5.91 -18.05
N LYS A 228 -16.60 5.10 -19.11
CA LYS A 228 -17.66 4.08 -19.16
C LYS A 228 -17.53 3.06 -18.03
N TYR A 229 -16.31 2.62 -17.75
CA TYR A 229 -16.05 1.72 -16.63
C TYR A 229 -16.28 2.39 -15.27
N ALA A 230 -15.84 3.63 -15.09
CA ALA A 230 -16.10 4.38 -13.88
C ALA A 230 -17.61 4.55 -13.63
N THR A 231 -18.39 4.89 -14.65
CA THR A 231 -19.84 4.97 -14.56
C THR A 231 -20.46 3.62 -14.19
N HIS A 232 -20.04 2.53 -14.85
CA HIS A 232 -20.53 1.19 -14.52
C HIS A 232 -20.24 0.81 -13.06
N MET A 233 -19.07 1.18 -12.56
CA MET A 233 -18.65 0.89 -11.20
C MET A 233 -19.39 1.72 -10.17
N LEU A 234 -19.56 3.01 -10.40
CA LEU A 234 -20.38 3.86 -9.54
C LEU A 234 -21.83 3.38 -9.52
N TRP A 235 -22.34 2.87 -10.64
CA TRP A 235 -23.67 2.27 -10.71
C TRP A 235 -23.79 1.02 -9.83
N LYS A 236 -22.77 0.14 -9.85
CA LYS A 236 -22.72 -1.01 -8.94
C LYS A 236 -22.69 -0.58 -7.46
N VAL A 237 -21.84 0.38 -7.12
CA VAL A 237 -21.78 0.93 -5.76
C VAL A 237 -23.13 1.53 -5.34
N TYR A 238 -23.77 2.29 -6.22
CA TYR A 238 -25.08 2.88 -5.97
C TYR A 238 -26.15 1.81 -5.69
N ASN A 239 -26.16 0.72 -6.46
CA ASN A 239 -27.12 -0.38 -6.26
C ASN A 239 -26.86 -1.18 -4.98
N LEU A 240 -25.67 -1.05 -4.38
CA LEU A 240 -25.35 -1.65 -3.09
C LEU A 240 -25.77 -0.75 -1.91
N LEU A 241 -26.14 0.50 -2.14
CA LEU A 241 -26.56 1.39 -1.05
C LEU A 241 -27.99 1.05 -0.59
N ALA A 242 -28.20 1.08 0.72
CA ALA A 242 -29.52 1.11 1.31
C ALA A 242 -30.30 2.37 0.85
N PRO A 243 -31.64 2.46 1.04
CA PRO A 243 -32.42 3.63 0.63
C PRO A 243 -31.94 4.97 1.21
N GLU A 244 -31.34 4.95 2.40
CA GLU A 244 -30.73 6.10 3.07
C GLU A 244 -29.20 6.10 2.99
N GLY A 245 -28.64 5.19 2.20
CA GLY A 245 -27.22 4.97 2.09
C GLY A 245 -26.52 6.11 1.38
N GLU A 246 -25.31 6.44 1.84
CA GLU A 246 -24.53 7.54 1.29
C GLU A 246 -23.23 7.04 0.63
N LEU A 247 -22.84 7.65 -0.49
CA LEU A 247 -21.51 7.48 -1.09
C LEU A 247 -20.68 8.72 -0.82
N LEU A 248 -19.52 8.53 -0.18
CA LEU A 248 -18.58 9.61 0.11
C LEU A 248 -17.22 9.34 -0.52
N VAL A 249 -16.67 10.38 -1.15
CA VAL A 249 -15.41 10.31 -1.88
C VAL A 249 -14.39 11.19 -1.15
N LEU A 250 -13.45 10.54 -0.46
CA LEU A 250 -12.34 11.18 0.25
C LEU A 250 -11.03 11.04 -0.54
N ALA A 251 -11.10 10.51 -1.76
CA ALA A 251 -9.97 10.32 -2.63
C ALA A 251 -9.38 11.66 -3.09
N THR A 252 -8.08 11.84 -2.86
CA THR A 252 -7.32 12.92 -3.48
C THR A 252 -7.02 12.54 -4.93
N ARG A 253 -7.48 13.36 -5.87
CA ARG A 253 -7.25 13.12 -7.30
C ARG A 253 -5.76 13.22 -7.60
N TYR A 254 -5.14 12.14 -8.09
CA TYR A 254 -3.77 12.22 -8.57
C TYR A 254 -3.79 12.87 -9.96
N SER A 255 -3.43 14.15 -10.03
CA SER A 255 -3.12 14.76 -11.31
C SER A 255 -1.63 14.54 -11.59
N PRO A 256 -1.24 13.74 -12.60
CA PRO A 256 0.15 13.67 -12.98
C PRO A 256 0.63 15.07 -13.34
N LYS A 257 1.75 15.51 -12.74
CA LYS A 257 2.39 16.77 -13.12
C LYS A 257 2.78 16.66 -14.60
N THR A 258 2.22 17.55 -15.42
CA THR A 258 2.63 17.81 -16.81
C THR A 258 4.06 18.32 -16.87
#